data_AF-A0A0F9SRA5-F1
#
_entry.id   AF-A0A0F9SRA5-F1
#
_cell.length_a   1.000
_cell.length_b   1.000
_cell.length_c   1.000
_cell.angle_alpha   90.00
_cell.angle_beta   90.00
_cell.angle_gamma   90.00
#
_symmetry.space_group_name_H-M   'P 1'
#
loop_
_entity.id
_entity.type
_entity.pdbx_description
1 polymer ?
#
loop_
_entity_poly.entity_id
_entity_poly.type
_entity_poly.pdbx_seq_one_letter_code
_entity_poly.pdbx_strand_id
1 'polypeptide(L)'
;MAKCKFEIGAILKDSLTGFTGPVLGRTEYFTGCVHYGLQNTKLEKDGAPQFQYVWFDESRLVDTGKTMKLPNKATAARSGPHPNAPSVS
;
A
#
# COMPACT_ATOMS: atom_id res chain seq x y z
N MET A 1 -4.41 -20.42 -6.82
CA MET A 1 -4.16 -19.01 -6.50
C MET A 1 -5.45 -18.47 -5.92
N ALA A 2 -5.46 -18.11 -4.64
CA ALA A 2 -6.64 -17.50 -4.04
C ALA A 2 -7.01 -16.22 -4.79
N LYS A 3 -8.30 -16.10 -5.12
CA LYS A 3 -8.82 -14.90 -5.76
C LYS A 3 -8.77 -13.77 -4.72
N CYS A 4 -7.91 -12.79 -4.94
CA CYS A 4 -7.82 -11.63 -4.06
C CYS A 4 -9.08 -10.77 -4.23
N LYS A 5 -9.78 -10.52 -3.13
CA LYS A 5 -11.02 -9.74 -3.10
C LYS A 5 -10.80 -8.23 -3.22
N PHE A 6 -9.67 -7.73 -2.71
CA PHE A 6 -9.37 -6.30 -2.67
C PHE A 6 -8.08 -5.97 -3.41
N GLU A 7 -8.06 -4.83 -4.10
CA GLU A 7 -6.91 -4.33 -4.85
C GLU A 7 -5.86 -3.68 -3.93
N ILE A 8 -4.59 -3.76 -4.34
CA ILE A 8 -3.51 -3.01 -3.67
C ILE A 8 -3.78 -1.52 -3.85
N GLY A 9 -3.63 -0.75 -2.77
CA GLY A 9 -3.91 0.68 -2.73
C GLY A 9 -5.37 1.02 -2.40
N ALA A 10 -6.30 0.06 -2.41
CA ALA A 10 -7.65 0.29 -1.92
C ALA A 10 -7.62 0.65 -0.42
N ILE A 11 -8.48 1.57 -0.01
CA ILE A 11 -8.63 1.95 1.40
C ILE A 11 -9.69 1.05 2.01
N LEU A 12 -9.27 0.19 2.94
CA LEU A 12 -10.16 -0.72 3.64
C LEU A 12 -10.35 -0.28 5.08
N LYS A 13 -11.48 -0.65 5.64
CA LYS A 13 -11.83 -0.47 7.05
C LYS A 13 -12.01 -1.84 7.70
N ASP A 14 -11.34 -2.05 8.82
CA ASP A 14 -11.60 -3.18 9.70
C ASP A 14 -12.93 -2.97 10.45
N SER A 15 -13.83 -3.94 10.34
CA SER A 15 -15.18 -3.85 10.91
C SER A 15 -15.21 -3.94 12.44
N LEU A 16 -14.21 -4.59 13.05
CA LEU A 16 -14.14 -4.82 14.49
C LEU A 16 -13.56 -3.63 15.25
N THR A 17 -12.39 -3.13 14.82
CA THR A 17 -11.65 -2.05 15.49
C THR A 17 -11.97 -0.67 14.91
N GLY A 18 -12.52 -0.62 13.69
CA GLY A 18 -12.71 0.63 12.94
C GLY A 18 -11.44 1.18 12.30
N PHE A 19 -10.30 0.48 12.41
CA PHE A 19 -9.04 0.89 11.78
C PHE A 19 -9.22 1.03 10.27
N THR A 20 -8.67 2.09 9.68
CA THR A 20 -8.81 2.38 8.24
C THR A 20 -7.45 2.75 7.68
N GLY A 21 -7.11 2.17 6.52
CA GLY A 21 -5.84 2.44 5.85
C GLY A 21 -5.77 1.84 4.45
N PRO A 22 -4.81 2.27 3.62
CA PRO A 22 -4.59 1.67 2.31
C PRO A 22 -3.93 0.29 2.44
N VAL A 23 -4.33 -0.63 1.56
CA VAL A 23 -3.69 -1.94 1.39
C VAL A 23 -2.34 -1.75 0.74
N LEU A 24 -1.26 -2.14 1.43
CA LEU A 24 0.10 -2.12 0.87
C LEU A 24 0.69 -3.53 0.68
N GLY A 25 0.09 -4.53 1.30
CA GLY A 25 0.51 -5.92 1.14
C GLY A 25 -0.65 -6.89 1.28
N ARG A 26 -0.47 -8.09 0.72
CA ARG A 26 -1.36 -9.24 0.90
C ARG A 26 -0.52 -10.47 1.17
N THR A 27 -1.02 -11.35 2.02
CA THR A 27 -0.38 -12.61 2.36
C THR A 27 -1.42 -13.71 2.20
N GLU A 28 -1.10 -14.69 1.36
CA GLU A 28 -1.88 -15.91 1.19
C GLU A 28 -1.20 -17.02 2.00
N TYR A 29 -1.92 -17.54 3.00
CA TYR A 29 -1.44 -18.68 3.76
C TYR A 29 -1.68 -19.98 2.98
N PHE A 30 -0.87 -21.00 3.25
CA PHE A 30 -0.99 -22.30 2.61
C PHE A 30 -2.38 -22.95 2.81
N THR A 31 -3.07 -22.59 3.89
CA THR A 31 -4.45 -23.01 4.21
C THR A 31 -5.52 -22.31 3.36
N GLY A 32 -5.14 -21.35 2.51
CA GLY A 32 -6.05 -20.59 1.65
C GLY A 32 -6.62 -19.32 2.29
N CYS A 33 -6.28 -18.99 3.53
CA CYS A 33 -6.67 -17.72 4.15
C CYS A 33 -5.86 -16.56 3.56
N VAL A 34 -6.51 -15.41 3.33
CA VAL A 34 -5.87 -14.21 2.80
C VAL A 34 -5.93 -13.12 3.85
N HIS A 35 -4.77 -12.55 4.18
CA HIS A 35 -4.66 -11.38 5.03
C HIS A 35 -4.15 -10.18 4.23
N TYR A 36 -4.66 -8.99 4.54
CA TYR A 36 -4.22 -7.73 3.96
C TYR A 36 -3.51 -6.88 5.01
N GLY A 37 -2.37 -6.31 4.63
CA GLY A 37 -1.60 -5.38 5.43
C GLY A 37 -2.07 -3.96 5.17
N LEU A 38 -2.70 -3.35 6.18
CA LEU A 38 -3.14 -1.96 6.13
C LEU A 38 -2.10 -1.05 6.78
N GLN A 39 -1.76 0.03 6.10
CA GLN A 39 -0.83 1.03 6.58
C GLN A 39 -1.55 2.13 7.36
N ASN A 40 -0.98 2.59 8.48
CA ASN A 40 -1.53 3.75 9.17
C ASN A 40 -1.19 5.03 8.38
N THR A 41 -2.19 5.87 8.16
CA THR A 41 -2.04 7.17 7.48
C THR A 41 -1.73 8.31 8.44
N LYS A 42 -1.81 8.08 9.76
CA LYS A 42 -1.54 9.09 10.78
C LYS A 42 -0.08 9.01 11.24
N LEU A 43 0.51 10.19 11.46
CA LEU A 43 1.82 10.31 12.11
C LEU A 43 1.70 10.02 13.62
N GLU A 44 2.80 9.63 14.24
CA GLU A 44 2.92 9.62 15.68
C GLU A 44 2.86 11.04 16.25
N LYS A 45 2.73 11.14 17.59
CA LYS A 45 2.68 12.43 18.30
C LYS A 45 3.91 13.31 18.04
N ASP A 46 5.06 12.69 17.77
CA ASP A 46 6.33 13.35 17.47
C ASP A 46 6.44 13.76 15.97
N GLY A 47 5.44 13.45 15.15
CA GLY A 47 5.48 13.67 13.70
C GLY A 47 6.22 12.56 12.94
N ALA A 48 6.72 11.54 13.64
CA ALA A 48 7.34 10.38 13.01
C ALA A 48 6.30 9.57 12.20
N PRO A 49 6.62 9.13 10.97
CA PRO A 49 5.78 8.24 10.20
C PRO A 49 5.67 6.85 10.85
N GLN A 50 4.46 6.29 10.83
CA GLN A 50 4.23 4.93 11.30
C GLN A 50 4.49 3.94 10.17
N PHE A 51 5.60 3.20 10.25
CA PHE A 51 5.98 2.20 9.24
C PHE A 51 5.42 0.79 9.50
N GLN A 52 4.59 0.63 10.54
CA GLN A 52 4.04 -0.67 10.87
C GLN A 52 2.74 -0.94 10.10
N TYR A 53 2.78 -2.03 9.32
CA TYR A 53 1.58 -2.61 8.76
C TYR A 53 0.84 -3.41 9.83
N VAL A 54 -0.47 -3.20 9.89
CA VAL A 54 -1.33 -4.06 10.70
C VAL A 54 -2.05 -5.01 9.75
N TRP A 55 -1.93 -6.31 10.05
CA TRP A 55 -2.47 -7.37 9.19
C TRP A 55 -3.87 -7.75 9.63
N PHE A 56 -4.80 -7.79 8.68
CA PHE A 56 -6.19 -8.12 8.90
C PHE A 56 -6.63 -9.26 8.00
N ASP A 57 -7.42 -10.20 8.53
CA ASP A 57 -8.06 -11.24 7.73
C ASP A 57 -9.05 -10.63 6.74
N GLU A 58 -9.23 -11.26 5.57
CA GLU A 58 -10.13 -10.77 4.54
C GLU A 58 -11.59 -10.61 5.02
N SER A 59 -12.05 -11.50 5.90
CA SER A 59 -13.45 -11.52 6.36
C SER A 59 -13.83 -10.30 7.21
N ARG A 60 -12.86 -9.67 7.88
CA ARG A 60 -13.08 -8.49 8.73
C ARG A 60 -12.98 -7.16 8.00
N LEU A 61 -12.56 -7.18 6.73
CA LEU A 61 -12.31 -5.97 5.95
C LEU A 61 -13.50 -5.57 5.08
N VAL A 62 -13.78 -4.28 5.10
CA VAL A 62 -14.83 -3.63 4.30
C VAL A 62 -14.18 -2.60 3.39
N ASP A 63 -14.54 -2.63 2.10
CA ASP A 63 -14.08 -1.62 1.16
C ASP A 63 -14.78 -0.28 1.42
N THR A 64 -14.00 0.79 1.48
CA THR A 64 -14.52 2.15 1.64
C THR A 64 -14.84 2.82 0.30
N GLY A 65 -14.54 2.16 -0.83
CA GLY A 65 -14.68 2.69 -2.19
C GLY A 65 -13.64 3.76 -2.54
N LYS A 66 -12.65 3.98 -1.67
CA LYS A 66 -11.56 4.94 -1.88
C LYS A 66 -10.27 4.20 -2.21
N THR A 67 -9.39 4.85 -2.95
CA THR A 67 -8.07 4.32 -3.31
C THR A 67 -7.01 5.37 -2.99
N MET A 68 -5.84 4.91 -2.55
CA MET A 68 -4.70 5.77 -2.27
C MET A 68 -4.25 6.47 -3.56
N LYS A 69 -4.15 7.80 -3.50
CA LYS A 69 -3.58 8.60 -4.58
C LYS A 69 -2.11 8.83 -4.31
N LEU A 70 -1.24 8.16 -5.07
CA LEU A 70 0.16 8.53 -5.10
C LEU A 70 0.29 9.87 -5.85
N PRO A 71 1.05 10.85 -5.34
CA PRO A 71 1.44 11.98 -6.17
C PRO A 71 2.17 11.42 -7.40
N ASN A 72 1.81 11.90 -8.60
CA ASN A 72 2.43 11.46 -9.84
C ASN A 72 3.96 11.42 -9.68
N LYS A 73 4.60 10.30 -10.04
CA LYS A 73 6.05 10.25 -10.19
C LYS A 73 6.46 11.44 -11.04
N ALA A 74 7.34 12.30 -10.54
CA ALA A 74 8.06 13.22 -11.40
C ALA A 74 8.71 12.38 -12.51
N THR A 75 8.42 12.72 -13.77
CA THR A 75 8.85 12.03 -14.99
C THR A 75 10.37 12.05 -15.23
N ALA A 76 11.17 12.38 -14.22
CA ALA A 76 12.62 12.31 -14.32
C ALA A 76 13.08 10.88 -14.03
N ALA A 77 13.10 10.04 -15.07
CA ALA A 77 13.79 8.76 -15.06
C ALA A 77 15.30 9.00 -14.82
N ARG A 78 15.73 9.07 -13.55
CA ARG A 78 17.15 9.29 -13.17
C ARG A 78 17.93 7.98 -13.00
N SER A 79 17.60 6.93 -13.77
CA SER A 79 18.27 5.62 -13.69
C SER A 79 18.76 5.08 -15.03
N GLY A 80 18.93 5.94 -16.04
CA GLY A 80 19.56 5.61 -17.32
C GLY A 80 20.68 6.59 -17.67
N PRO A 81 21.53 6.28 -18.67
CA PRO A 81 22.53 7.23 -19.17
C PRO A 81 21.84 8.55 -19.51
N HIS A 82 22.42 9.65 -19.05
CA HIS A 82 21.85 10.99 -19.20
C HIS A 82 21.64 11.26 -20.71
N PRO A 83 20.44 11.71 -21.15
CA PRO A 83 20.17 11.92 -22.58
C PRO A 83 21.12 12.92 -23.25
N ASN A 84 21.82 13.74 -22.46
CA ASN A 84 22.85 14.68 -22.90
C ASN A 84 24.17 14.43 -22.14
N ALA A 85 24.75 13.23 -22.25
CA ALA A 85 26.15 13.06 -21.88
C ALA A 85 27.01 13.84 -22.90
N PRO A 86 27.95 14.72 -22.46
CA PRO A 86 28.87 15.34 -23.39
C PRO A 86 29.70 14.25 -24.07
N SER A 87 29.55 14.12 -25.39
CA SER A 87 30.39 13.23 -26.17
C SER A 87 31.78 13.85 -26.22
N VAL A 88 32.73 13.26 -25.52
CA VAL A 88 34.14 13.55 -25.75
C VAL A 88 34.47 13.02 -27.14
N SER A 89 34.76 13.96 -28.06
CA SER A 89 35.27 13.66 -29.40
C SER A 89 36.79 13.53 -29.37
#